data_AF-A0A519TMX1-F1
#
_entry.id   AF-A0A519TMX1-F1
#
_cell.length_a   1.000
_cell.length_b   1.000
_cell.length_c   1.000
_cell.angle_alpha   90.00
_cell.angle_beta   90.00
_cell.angle_gamma   90.00
#
_symmetry.space_group_name_H-M   'P 1'
#
loop_
_entity.id
_entity.type
_entity.pdbx_description
1 polymer ?
#
loop_
_entity_poly.entity_id
_entity_poly.type
_entity_poly.pdbx_seq_one_letter_code
_entity_poly.pdbx_strand_id
1 'polypeptide(L)'
;MKKLKQTFAASKAFDAYIFIKNEQQEPLCGIYTSAGLKKILLMLQNGKLNKHSMKFVLSNLKVCEIIVEDKDYRCFNNFNSHEEVNGL
;
A
#
# COMPACT_ATOMS: atom_id res chain seq x y z
N MET A 1 -12.37 0.25 -2.98
CA MET A 1 -12.38 0.26 -1.49
C MET A 1 -13.13 -0.89 -0.82
N LYS A 2 -14.23 -1.43 -1.36
CA LYS A 2 -14.97 -2.55 -0.73
C LYS A 2 -14.10 -3.79 -0.49
N LYS A 3 -13.35 -4.23 -1.52
CA LYS A 3 -12.44 -5.39 -1.47
C LYS A 3 -11.40 -5.26 -0.34
N LEU A 4 -10.75 -4.10 -0.24
CA LEU A 4 -9.76 -3.80 0.81
C LEU A 4 -10.35 -3.93 2.22
N LYS A 5 -11.54 -3.36 2.47
CA LYS A 5 -12.23 -3.47 3.77
C LYS A 5 -12.64 -4.91 4.07
N GLN A 6 -13.14 -5.64 3.08
CA GLN A 6 -13.55 -7.05 3.25
C GLN A 6 -12.35 -7.94 3.57
N THR A 7 -11.23 -7.80 2.87
CA THR A 7 -10.01 -8.56 3.14
C THR A 7 -9.48 -8.28 4.54
N PHE A 8 -9.44 -7.01 4.96
CA PHE A 8 -9.04 -6.63 6.32
C PHE A 8 -10.00 -7.17 7.40
N ALA A 9 -11.31 -7.20 7.13
CA ALA A 9 -12.29 -7.75 8.06
C ALA A 9 -12.19 -9.27 8.18
N ALA A 10 -11.88 -9.97 7.09
CA ALA A 10 -11.76 -11.43 7.05
C ALA A 10 -10.53 -11.96 7.82
N SER A 11 -9.44 -11.20 7.84
CA SER A 11 -8.25 -11.53 8.60
C SER A 11 -7.56 -10.25 9.03
N LYS A 12 -7.19 -10.13 10.31
CA LYS A 12 -6.37 -9.05 10.87
C LYS A 12 -4.92 -9.48 11.13
N ALA A 13 -4.48 -10.55 10.47
CA ALA A 13 -3.19 -11.21 10.74
C ALA A 13 -1.98 -10.59 10.01
N PHE A 14 -2.19 -9.52 9.23
CA PHE A 14 -1.16 -8.84 8.45
C PHE A 14 -0.93 -7.44 9.00
N ASP A 15 0.28 -6.93 8.79
CA ASP A 15 0.66 -5.57 9.18
C ASP A 15 0.05 -4.54 8.21
N ALA A 16 -0.04 -4.89 6.93
CA ALA A 16 -0.62 -4.06 5.88
C ALA A 16 -1.38 -4.89 4.84
N TYR A 17 -2.38 -4.26 4.23
CA TYR A 17 -3.21 -4.81 3.14
C TYR A 17 -3.09 -3.82 1.98
N ILE A 18 -2.40 -4.20 0.92
CA ILE A 18 -1.97 -3.29 -0.14
C ILE A 18 -2.48 -3.78 -1.47
N PHE A 19 -3.02 -2.89 -2.31
CA PHE A 19 -3.32 -3.25 -3.69
C PHE A 19 -2.03 -3.45 -4.49
N ILE A 20 -2.06 -4.41 -5.41
CA ILE A 20 -0.97 -4.64 -6.38
C ILE A 20 -1.52 -4.51 -7.80
N LYS A 21 -0.82 -3.72 -8.62
CA LYS A 21 -1.13 -3.46 -10.03
C LYS A 21 0.15 -3.60 -10.84
N ASN A 22 0.12 -4.41 -11.90
CA ASN A 22 1.29 -4.70 -12.75
C ASN A 22 2.54 -5.07 -11.93
N GLU A 23 2.38 -5.98 -10.95
CA GLU A 23 3.45 -6.43 -10.04
C GLU A 23 4.04 -5.33 -9.14
N GLN A 24 3.47 -4.13 -9.16
CA GLN A 24 3.86 -3.02 -8.30
C GLN A 24 2.86 -2.85 -7.17
N GLN A 25 3.36 -2.92 -5.93
CA GLN A 25 2.60 -2.53 -4.76
C GLN A 25 2.24 -1.05 -4.84
N GLU A 26 1.00 -0.71 -4.49
CA GLU A 26 0.47 0.65 -4.42
C GLU A 26 0.35 1.08 -2.94
N PRO A 27 1.41 1.60 -2.30
CA PRO A 27 1.46 1.75 -0.84
C PRO A 27 0.45 2.77 -0.30
N LEU A 28 0.04 3.72 -1.15
CA LEU A 28 -0.95 4.74 -0.82
C LEU A 28 -2.40 4.22 -1.01
N CYS A 29 -2.56 3.03 -1.58
CA CYS A 29 -3.83 2.37 -1.78
C CYS A 29 -3.90 1.10 -0.91
N GLY A 30 -3.99 1.29 0.41
CA GLY A 30 -4.00 0.17 1.34
C GLY A 30 -4.47 0.53 2.75
N ILE A 31 -4.55 -0.49 3.60
CA ILE A 31 -4.80 -0.37 5.04
C ILE A 31 -3.53 -0.77 5.78
N TYR A 32 -3.05 0.11 6.65
CA TYR A 32 -2.01 -0.21 7.63
C TYR A 32 -2.65 -0.44 8.99
N THR A 33 -2.38 -1.58 9.60
CA THR A 33 -2.91 -1.88 10.94
C THR A 33 -2.15 -1.08 12.00
N SER A 34 -2.74 -0.90 13.19
CA SER A 34 -2.04 -0.26 14.32
C SER A 34 -0.73 -0.98 14.67
N ALA A 35 -0.70 -2.31 14.58
CA ALA A 35 0.50 -3.12 14.76
C ALA A 35 1.57 -2.84 13.69
N GLY A 36 1.15 -2.76 12.42
CA GLY A 36 2.02 -2.39 11.31
C GLY A 36 2.60 -0.98 11.47
N LEU A 37 1.76 0.02 11.77
CA LEU A 37 2.20 1.39 12.03
C LEU A 37 3.18 1.48 13.21
N LYS A 38 2.93 0.73 14.29
CA LYS A 38 3.86 0.64 15.43
C LYS A 38 5.22 0.10 15.01
N LYS A 39 5.29 -0.91 14.13
CA LYS A 39 6.56 -1.41 13.59
C LYS A 39 7.29 -0.34 12.79
N ILE A 40 6.59 0.37 11.90
CA ILE A 40 7.18 1.47 11.11
C ILE A 40 7.75 2.55 12.04
N LEU A 41 6.99 2.94 13.06
CA LEU A 41 7.43 3.94 14.04
C LEU A 41 8.69 3.48 14.79
N LEU A 42 8.73 2.22 15.24
CA LEU A 42 9.90 1.64 15.89
C LEU A 42 11.12 1.55 14.95
N MET A 43 10.90 1.28 13.66
CA MET A 43 11.99 1.31 12.68
C MET A 43 12.56 2.72 12.53
N LEU A 44 11.70 3.74 12.48
CA LEU A 44 12.11 5.14 12.41
C LEU A 44 12.90 5.55 13.67
N GLN A 45 12.36 5.28 14.85
CA GLN A 45 12.97 5.65 16.14
C GLN A 45 14.33 4.98 16.36
N ASN A 46 14.51 3.75 15.87
CA ASN A 46 15.75 3.00 16.02
C ASN A 46 16.75 3.25 14.88
N GLY A 47 16.48 4.20 13.97
CA GLY A 47 17.35 4.48 12.82
C GLY A 47 17.46 3.32 11.82
N LYS A 48 16.49 2.38 11.83
CA LYS A 48 16.46 1.20 10.94
C LYS A 48 15.75 1.47 9.61
N LEU A 49 15.17 2.66 9.45
CA LEU A 49 14.55 3.10 8.21
C LEU A 49 15.60 3.67 7.25
N ASN A 50 16.59 2.84 6.87
CA ASN A 50 17.75 3.24 6.05
C ASN A 50 17.38 3.77 4.66
N LYS A 51 16.14 3.49 4.22
CA LYS A 51 15.52 4.06 3.03
C LYS A 51 14.11 4.51 3.39
N HIS A 52 13.74 5.71 2.96
CA HIS A 52 12.40 6.26 3.19
C HIS A 52 11.37 5.82 2.14
N SER A 53 11.74 4.95 1.18
CA SER A 53 10.80 4.47 0.18
C SER A 53 9.78 3.52 0.79
N MET A 54 8.51 3.69 0.43
CA MET A 54 7.45 2.82 0.94
C MET A 54 7.63 1.35 0.50
N LYS A 55 8.32 1.09 -0.62
CA LYS A 55 8.72 -0.27 -1.01
C LYS A 55 9.63 -0.93 0.05
N PHE A 56 10.60 -0.17 0.57
CA PHE A 56 11.47 -0.66 1.66
C PHE A 56 10.67 -0.84 2.96
N VAL A 57 9.75 0.05 3.27
CA VAL A 57 8.88 -0.11 4.44
C VAL A 57 8.07 -1.39 4.35
N LEU A 58 7.40 -1.61 3.22
CA LEU A 58 6.55 -2.79 2.99
C LEU A 58 7.34 -4.11 3.00
N SER A 59 8.60 -4.12 2.53
CA SER A 59 9.44 -5.32 2.60
C SER A 59 9.81 -5.75 4.03
N ASN A 60 9.62 -4.86 5.02
CA ASN A 60 9.84 -5.14 6.45
C ASN A 60 8.54 -5.44 7.21
N LEU A 61 7.41 -5.51 6.51
CA LEU A 61 6.10 -5.78 7.08
C LEU A 61 5.54 -7.09 6.53
N LYS A 62 4.64 -7.72 7.29
CA LYS A 62 3.83 -8.82 6.79
C LYS A 62 2.68 -8.24 5.95
N VAL A 63 2.81 -8.28 4.63
CA VAL A 63 1.84 -7.65 3.70
C VAL A 63 0.89 -8.69 3.11
N CYS A 64 -0.40 -8.35 3.05
CA CYS A 64 -1.39 -9.04 2.24
C CYS A 64 -1.59 -8.24 0.95
N GLU A 65 -1.29 -8.87 -0.19
CA GLU A 65 -1.45 -8.25 -1.50
C GLU A 65 -2.83 -8.54 -2.08
N ILE A 66 -3.48 -7.51 -2.61
CA ILE A 66 -4.81 -7.58 -3.20
C ILE A 66 -4.70 -7.21 -4.67
N ILE A 67 -4.91 -8.17 -5.56
CA ILE A 67 -4.84 -7.93 -7.00
C ILE A 67 -5.95 -6.97 -7.43
N VAL A 68 -5.55 -5.91 -8.14
CA VAL A 68 -6.46 -4.99 -8.84
C VAL A 68 -7.06 -5.70 -10.04
N GLU A 69 -8.38 -5.66 -10.17
CA GLU A 69 -9.09 -6.22 -11.33
C GLU A 69 -9.04 -5.24 -12.51
N ASP A 70 -8.97 -5.74 -13.74
CA ASP A 70 -8.85 -4.92 -14.97
C ASP A 70 -9.84 -3.76 -15.04
N LYS A 71 -11.09 -4.00 -14.65
CA LYS A 71 -12.15 -2.97 -14.62
C LYS A 71 -11.83 -1.79 -13.70
N ASP A 72 -11.03 -2.01 -12.67
CA ASP A 72 -10.69 -1.04 -11.63
C ASP A 72 -9.33 -0.38 -11.89
N TYR A 73 -8.58 -0.75 -12.95
CA TYR A 73 -7.23 -0.24 -13.22
C TYR A 73 -7.15 1.29 -13.25
N ARG A 74 -8.16 1.95 -13.84
CA ARG A 74 -8.21 3.42 -13.95
C ARG A 74 -8.30 4.11 -12.60
N CYS A 75 -8.83 3.45 -11.56
CA CYS A 75 -8.89 3.98 -10.21
C CYS A 75 -7.51 4.10 -9.53
N PHE A 76 -6.47 3.53 -10.15
CA PHE A 76 -5.08 3.55 -9.69
C PHE A 76 -4.19 4.40 -10.60
N ASN A 77 -4.78 5.24 -11.46
CA ASN A 77 -4.01 6.23 -12.18
C ASN A 77 -3.54 7.31 -11.19
N ASN A 78 -2.24 7.53 -11.17
CA ASN A 78 -1.64 8.61 -10.38
C ASN A 78 -1.44 9.82 -11.30
N PHE A 79 -1.90 10.98 -10.85
CA PHE A 79 -1.77 12.25 -11.58
C PHE A 79 -0.78 13.12 -10.80
N ASN A 80 0.50 12.98 -11.11
CA ASN A 80 1.59 13.68 -10.44
C ASN A 80 2.04 14.94 -11.17
N SER A 81 1.66 15.10 -12.44
CA SER A 81 2.08 16.19 -13.33
C SER A 81 0.91 16.81 -14.09
N HIS A 82 1.08 18.04 -14.57
CA HIS A 82 0.03 18.77 -15.27
C HIS A 82 -0.28 18.14 -16.65
N GLU A 83 0.71 17.52 -17.29
CA GLU A 83 0.59 16.83 -18.58
C GLU A 83 -0.35 15.61 -18.49
N GLU A 84 -0.39 14.93 -17.34
CA GLU A 84 -1.26 13.77 -17.11
C GLU A 84 -2.74 14.14 -16.96
N VAL A 85 -3.05 15.42 -16.73
CA VAL A 85 -4.42 15.94 -16.59
C VAL A 85 -5.00 16.42 -17.92
N ASN A 86 -4.15 16.92 -18.83
CA ASN A 86 -4.57 17.54 -20.09
C ASN A 86 -4.78 16.55 -21.25
N GLY A 87 -4.62 15.24 -21.02
CA GLY A 87 -4.90 14.17 -21.99
C GLY A 87 -6.29 13.52 -21.83
N LEU A 88 -7.21 14.16 -21.11
CA LEU A 88 -8.60 13.73 -20.91
C LEU A 88 -9.56 14.42 -21.89
#